data_AF-A0A1V5LC56-F1
#
_entry.id   AF-A0A1V5LC56-F1
#
_cell.length_a   1.000
_cell.length_b   1.000
_cell.length_c   1.000
_cell.angle_alpha   90.00
_cell.angle_beta   90.00
_cell.angle_gamma   90.00
#
_symmetry.space_group_name_H-M   'P 1'
#
loop_
_entity.id
_entity.type
_entity.pdbx_description
1 polymer ?
#
loop_
_entity_poly.entity_id
_entity_poly.type
_entity_poly.pdbx_seq_one_letter_code
_entity_poly.pdbx_strand_id
1 'polypeptide(L)'
;MGQKPKIQNDFFKNYWVKIEENTNKNVTDFLRNYLIYKKGIIPNKSDVYKVFKNYVIISYNTDEYEELLKDLLRVSKFYYYIITQKHDDNNISLALKSIDRLKITVSYPFIFKLFYNNEEGLISNSELFYCLKIIETYSIRRFVCDLPSNALNKIYANLSKEIERIDGYQNDYVDAFKRVLLSGTLSKKFPDDFTFIRKFKEKDIYNSKLYRLYILECLENYDNKEMLDLEKLIEDGSLTIEHIMPQTLTKEWKDELGDNWLEVHSKYLNTIGNLTLTGYNSKYSNKSFKDKVNIEKGFRESRLKLNRYISEQTFWNEYNINKRSEILSDIASKVWSGISSKNEIIKPQTEYIYLSDDIDVTGTKPMEMIFMGDRYKISNWAEALVKVSENLYNVDPSKLISDAYDEGSKYCSISDSNLRSPKKVADDFFVETNYSAQNIVKNISLILKKYEIEDDELGFLIK
;
A
#
# COMPACT_ATOMS: atom_id res chain seq x y z
N MET A 1 -19.82 20.21 25.12
CA MET A 1 -20.84 20.51 24.10
C MET A 1 -21.99 21.40 24.62
N GLY A 2 -21.76 22.40 25.49
CA GLY A 2 -22.74 23.47 25.80
C GLY A 2 -24.16 23.12 26.29
N GLN A 3 -24.51 21.84 26.47
CA GLN A 3 -25.85 21.34 26.80
C GLN A 3 -26.23 21.55 28.28
N LYS A 4 -27.50 21.40 28.64
CA LYS A 4 -27.93 21.39 30.05
C LYS A 4 -27.20 20.28 30.83
N PRO A 5 -26.80 20.48 32.11
CA PRO A 5 -25.98 19.53 32.87
C PRO A 5 -26.53 18.10 32.95
N LYS A 6 -27.86 17.94 33.00
CA LYS A 6 -28.53 16.62 33.00
C LYS A 6 -28.31 15.87 31.68
N ILE A 7 -28.49 16.54 30.55
CA ILE A 7 -28.28 15.99 29.20
C ILE A 7 -26.80 15.66 28.99
N GLN A 8 -25.88 16.50 29.51
CA GLN A 8 -24.44 16.20 29.45
C GLN A 8 -24.08 14.92 30.22
N ASN A 9 -24.65 14.73 31.42
CA ASN A 9 -24.44 13.51 32.21
C ASN A 9 -25.00 12.26 31.52
N ASP A 10 -26.17 12.39 30.89
CA ASP A 10 -26.79 11.28 30.15
C ASP A 10 -25.95 10.93 28.90
N PHE A 11 -25.48 11.93 28.15
CA PHE A 11 -24.60 11.71 27.00
C PHE A 11 -23.26 11.08 27.38
N PHE A 12 -22.67 11.54 28.48
CA PHE A 12 -21.43 10.99 29.00
C PHE A 12 -21.58 9.51 29.37
N LYS A 13 -22.59 9.17 30.19
CA LYS A 13 -22.82 7.80 30.66
C LYS A 13 -23.26 6.85 29.56
N ASN A 14 -24.16 7.27 28.67
CA ASN A 14 -24.79 6.38 27.71
C ASN A 14 -23.96 6.15 26.44
N TYR A 15 -23.12 7.13 26.07
CA TYR A 15 -22.35 7.10 24.82
C TYR A 15 -20.84 7.22 25.06
N TRP A 16 -20.37 8.29 25.71
CA TRP A 16 -18.93 8.59 25.78
C TRP A 16 -18.13 7.51 26.50
N VAL A 17 -18.59 7.05 27.67
CA VAL A 17 -17.91 5.98 28.43
C VAL A 17 -17.72 4.72 27.58
N LYS A 18 -18.75 4.33 26.81
CA LYS A 18 -18.67 3.14 25.94
C LYS A 18 -17.72 3.36 24.75
N ILE A 19 -17.68 4.58 24.21
CA ILE A 19 -16.70 4.95 23.16
C ILE A 19 -15.28 4.85 23.72
N GLU A 20 -15.03 5.35 24.93
CA GLU A 20 -13.72 5.24 25.59
C GLU A 20 -13.32 3.78 25.85
N GLU A 21 -14.26 2.94 26.29
CA GLU A 21 -14.04 1.50 26.47
C GLU A 21 -13.71 0.81 25.14
N ASN A 22 -14.52 1.02 24.10
CA ASN A 22 -14.33 0.42 22.78
C ASN A 22 -13.00 0.84 22.12
N THR A 23 -12.50 2.02 22.43
CA THR A 23 -11.25 2.56 21.87
C THR A 23 -10.03 2.26 22.73
N ASN A 24 -10.18 1.47 23.80
CA ASN A 24 -9.15 1.21 24.81
C ASN A 24 -8.51 2.53 25.30
N LYS A 25 -9.33 3.56 25.52
CA LYS A 25 -8.96 4.92 25.92
C LYS A 25 -8.11 5.69 24.89
N ASN A 26 -7.83 5.14 23.71
CA ASN A 26 -7.16 5.85 22.62
C ASN A 26 -8.17 6.52 21.69
N VAL A 27 -8.92 7.47 22.24
CA VAL A 27 -9.97 8.20 21.52
C VAL A 27 -9.38 9.06 20.39
N THR A 28 -8.16 9.57 20.54
CA THR A 28 -7.51 10.41 19.53
C THR A 28 -7.29 9.67 18.21
N ASP A 29 -6.73 8.46 18.25
CA ASP A 29 -6.52 7.68 17.03
C ASP A 29 -7.86 7.21 16.42
N PHE A 30 -8.84 6.89 17.25
CA PHE A 30 -10.21 6.60 16.77
C PHE A 30 -10.83 7.80 16.04
N LEU A 31 -10.83 8.99 16.65
CA LEU A 31 -11.40 10.20 16.06
C LEU A 31 -10.69 10.59 14.75
N ARG A 32 -9.37 10.38 14.68
CA ARG A 32 -8.61 10.55 13.44
C ARG A 32 -9.13 9.65 12.32
N ASN A 33 -9.28 8.36 12.59
CA ASN A 33 -9.81 7.41 11.59
C ASN A 33 -11.28 7.69 11.25
N TYR A 34 -12.07 8.09 12.23
CA TYR A 34 -13.48 8.49 12.04
C TYR A 34 -13.60 9.71 11.10
N LEU A 35 -12.77 10.73 11.26
CA LEU A 35 -12.74 11.90 10.37
C LEU A 35 -12.36 11.52 8.94
N ILE A 36 -11.38 10.63 8.76
CA ILE A 36 -11.00 10.12 7.43
C ILE A 36 -12.18 9.36 6.82
N TYR A 37 -12.80 8.46 7.57
CA TYR A 37 -13.95 7.68 7.13
C TYR A 37 -15.13 8.57 6.71
N LYS A 38 -15.49 9.56 7.52
CA LYS A 38 -16.68 10.40 7.28
C LYS A 38 -16.48 11.51 6.27
N LYS A 39 -15.27 12.10 6.20
CA LYS A 39 -15.03 13.31 5.40
C LYS A 39 -13.92 13.15 4.36
N GLY A 40 -13.08 12.12 4.48
CA GLY A 40 -11.85 11.98 3.69
C GLY A 40 -10.76 12.97 4.10
N ILE A 41 -10.91 13.63 5.25
CA ILE A 41 -9.90 14.57 5.77
C ILE A 41 -8.88 13.75 6.56
N ILE A 42 -7.59 13.94 6.26
CA ILE A 42 -6.47 13.28 6.96
C ILE A 42 -5.82 14.30 7.90
N PRO A 43 -6.28 14.45 9.15
CA PRO A 43 -5.69 15.40 10.08
C PRO A 43 -4.32 14.92 10.57
N ASN A 44 -3.44 15.88 10.87
CA ASN A 44 -2.25 15.66 11.68
C ASN A 44 -2.67 15.19 13.08
N LYS A 45 -1.86 14.32 13.71
CA LYS A 45 -2.17 13.76 15.05
C LYS A 45 -2.37 14.86 16.11
N SER A 46 -1.60 15.93 16.05
CA SER A 46 -1.72 17.09 16.96
C SER A 46 -3.02 17.87 16.80
N ASP A 47 -3.63 17.83 15.62
CA ASP A 47 -4.77 18.68 15.26
C ASP A 47 -6.11 17.94 15.33
N VAL A 48 -6.12 16.64 15.63
CA VAL A 48 -7.34 15.79 15.57
C VAL A 48 -8.49 16.41 16.35
N TYR A 49 -8.26 16.84 17.59
CA TYR A 49 -9.32 17.42 18.42
C TYR A 49 -9.85 18.74 17.85
N LYS A 50 -8.95 19.59 17.33
CA LYS A 50 -9.31 20.87 16.71
C LYS A 50 -10.16 20.63 15.46
N VAL A 51 -9.71 19.74 14.58
CA VAL A 51 -10.43 19.38 13.34
C VAL A 51 -11.78 18.73 13.66
N PHE A 52 -11.82 17.82 14.63
CA PHE A 52 -13.05 17.18 15.08
C PHE A 52 -14.04 18.20 15.65
N LYS A 53 -13.59 19.11 16.53
CA LYS A 53 -14.44 20.17 17.09
C LYS A 53 -15.01 21.06 16.00
N ASN A 54 -14.20 21.47 15.03
CA ASN A 54 -14.65 22.27 13.89
C ASN A 54 -15.68 21.51 13.05
N TYR A 55 -15.44 20.23 12.78
CA TYR A 55 -16.39 19.36 12.08
C TYR A 55 -17.75 19.34 12.80
N VAL A 56 -17.77 19.14 14.12
CA VAL A 56 -19.01 19.09 14.91
C VAL A 56 -19.74 20.43 14.85
N ILE A 57 -19.04 21.55 15.05
CA ILE A 57 -19.65 22.90 15.02
C ILE A 57 -20.27 23.22 13.66
N ILE A 58 -19.63 22.79 12.56
CA ILE A 58 -20.09 23.09 11.20
C ILE A 58 -21.21 22.16 10.76
N SER A 59 -21.20 20.90 11.19
CA SER A 59 -22.06 19.85 10.61
C SER A 59 -23.28 19.50 11.46
N TYR A 60 -23.36 19.95 12.71
CA TYR A 60 -24.42 19.54 13.63
C TYR A 60 -24.96 20.74 14.44
N ASN A 61 -26.28 20.79 14.55
CA ASN A 61 -26.95 21.62 15.54
C ASN A 61 -26.93 20.93 16.91
N THR A 62 -27.22 21.70 17.96
CA THR A 62 -27.17 21.21 19.35
C THR A 62 -28.11 20.03 19.63
N ASP A 63 -29.26 19.98 18.96
CA ASP A 63 -30.27 18.91 19.03
C ASP A 63 -29.87 17.64 18.28
N GLU A 64 -28.88 17.71 17.38
CA GLU A 64 -28.38 16.57 16.59
C GLU A 64 -27.16 15.89 17.23
N TYR A 65 -26.67 16.39 18.38
CA TYR A 65 -25.51 15.81 19.07
C TYR A 65 -25.73 14.36 19.52
N GLU A 66 -26.96 13.97 19.82
CA GLU A 66 -27.26 12.58 20.16
C GLU A 66 -27.05 11.65 18.95
N GLU A 67 -27.43 12.08 17.75
CA GLU A 67 -27.22 11.30 16.52
C GLU A 67 -25.74 11.17 16.17
N LEU A 68 -24.96 12.24 16.36
CA LEU A 68 -23.50 12.16 16.27
C LEU A 68 -22.93 11.15 17.27
N LEU A 69 -23.38 11.17 18.53
CA LEU A 69 -22.91 10.25 19.57
C LEU A 69 -23.30 8.80 19.28
N LYS A 70 -24.50 8.55 18.73
CA LYS A 70 -24.92 7.22 18.27
C LYS A 70 -24.02 6.71 17.14
N ASP A 71 -23.72 7.56 16.16
CA ASP A 71 -22.84 7.22 15.05
C ASP A 71 -21.39 6.98 15.52
N LEU A 72 -20.85 7.82 16.40
CA LEU A 72 -19.55 7.59 17.03
C LEU A 72 -19.52 6.27 17.82
N LEU A 73 -20.56 6.01 18.61
CA LEU A 73 -20.67 4.76 19.36
C LEU A 73 -20.70 3.55 18.42
N ARG A 74 -21.45 3.64 17.32
CA ARG A 74 -21.48 2.59 16.28
C ARG A 74 -20.10 2.34 15.70
N VAL A 75 -19.43 3.38 15.17
CA VAL A 75 -18.09 3.23 14.56
C VAL A 75 -17.03 2.82 15.59
N SER A 76 -17.18 3.20 16.86
CA SER A 76 -16.26 2.75 17.92
C SER A 76 -16.28 1.23 18.11
N LYS A 77 -17.41 0.55 17.85
CA LYS A 77 -17.48 -0.92 17.86
C LYS A 77 -16.65 -1.54 16.72
N PHE A 78 -16.66 -0.94 15.54
CA PHE A 78 -15.81 -1.38 14.43
C PHE A 78 -14.33 -1.24 14.80
N TYR A 79 -13.98 -0.11 15.43
CA TYR A 79 -12.63 0.10 15.94
C TYR A 79 -12.25 -0.94 17.00
N TYR A 80 -13.16 -1.26 17.92
CA TYR A 80 -12.98 -2.32 18.91
C TYR A 80 -12.65 -3.66 18.24
N TYR A 81 -13.41 -4.08 17.22
CA TYR A 81 -13.12 -5.31 16.48
C TYR A 81 -11.73 -5.30 15.86
N ILE A 82 -11.33 -4.17 15.24
CA ILE A 82 -10.02 -4.04 14.60
C ILE A 82 -8.88 -4.13 15.63
N ILE A 83 -8.95 -3.41 16.75
CA ILE A 83 -7.84 -3.34 17.72
C ILE A 83 -7.75 -4.56 18.64
N THR A 84 -8.86 -5.29 18.82
CA THR A 84 -8.86 -6.54 19.60
C THR A 84 -8.75 -7.79 18.73
N GLN A 85 -8.93 -7.65 17.42
CA GLN A 85 -9.01 -8.74 16.44
C GLN A 85 -10.08 -9.77 16.81
N LYS A 86 -11.14 -9.35 17.50
CA LYS A 86 -12.26 -10.20 17.93
C LYS A 86 -13.52 -9.82 17.17
N HIS A 87 -14.06 -10.80 16.46
CA HIS A 87 -15.32 -10.72 15.76
C HIS A 87 -16.06 -12.06 15.90
N ASP A 88 -17.40 -12.04 15.84
CA ASP A 88 -18.21 -13.26 16.00
C ASP A 88 -17.92 -14.32 14.91
N ASP A 89 -17.51 -13.85 13.73
CA ASP A 89 -16.97 -14.68 12.66
C ASP A 89 -15.44 -14.85 12.81
N ASN A 90 -14.99 -16.10 12.98
CA ASN A 90 -13.58 -16.43 13.15
C ASN A 90 -12.73 -16.09 11.91
N ASN A 91 -13.27 -16.16 10.70
CA ASN A 91 -12.52 -15.81 9.49
C ASN A 91 -12.21 -14.31 9.46
N ILE A 92 -13.18 -13.47 9.86
CA ILE A 92 -12.97 -12.03 10.00
C ILE A 92 -11.92 -11.75 11.09
N SER A 93 -12.00 -12.44 12.23
CA SER A 93 -10.99 -12.33 13.30
C SER A 93 -9.57 -12.65 12.81
N LEU A 94 -9.41 -13.74 12.04
CA LEU A 94 -8.12 -14.12 11.43
C LEU A 94 -7.62 -13.06 10.44
N ALA A 95 -8.49 -12.53 9.58
CA ALA A 95 -8.11 -11.48 8.64
C ALA A 95 -7.71 -10.17 9.34
N LEU A 96 -8.39 -9.82 10.45
CA LEU A 96 -7.99 -8.68 11.30
C LEU A 96 -6.64 -8.92 12.00
N LYS A 97 -6.36 -10.16 12.45
CA LYS A 97 -5.04 -10.54 12.97
C LYS A 97 -3.94 -10.32 11.92
N SER A 98 -4.18 -10.71 10.67
CA SER A 98 -3.25 -10.43 9.57
C SER A 98 -3.02 -8.93 9.36
N ILE A 99 -4.09 -8.13 9.38
CA ILE A 99 -4.02 -6.66 9.24
C ILE A 99 -3.22 -6.03 10.39
N ASP A 100 -3.41 -6.48 11.63
CA ASP A 100 -2.64 -5.99 12.78
C ASP A 100 -1.17 -6.40 12.72
N ARG A 101 -0.88 -7.67 12.41
CA ARG A 101 0.50 -8.18 12.29
C ARG A 101 1.29 -7.43 11.23
N LEU A 102 0.65 -7.09 10.11
CA LEU A 102 1.23 -6.30 9.03
C LEU A 102 1.14 -4.78 9.27
N LYS A 103 0.59 -4.34 10.41
CA LYS A 103 0.43 -2.93 10.81
C LYS A 103 -0.18 -2.06 9.71
N ILE A 104 -1.21 -2.58 9.00
CA ILE A 104 -1.94 -1.86 7.94
C ILE A 104 -2.94 -0.87 8.57
N THR A 105 -2.49 -0.07 9.53
CA THR A 105 -3.32 0.86 10.33
C THR A 105 -4.01 1.92 9.48
N VAL A 106 -3.39 2.28 8.35
CA VAL A 106 -3.89 3.24 7.38
C VAL A 106 -5.16 2.77 6.65
N SER A 107 -5.47 1.47 6.68
CA SER A 107 -6.70 0.93 6.08
C SER A 107 -7.92 1.01 7.00
N TYR A 108 -7.75 1.37 8.28
CA TYR A 108 -8.84 1.36 9.25
C TYR A 108 -10.07 2.20 8.84
N PRO A 109 -9.93 3.41 8.25
CA PRO A 109 -11.07 4.18 7.78
C PRO A 109 -11.87 3.44 6.69
N PHE A 110 -11.18 2.73 5.80
CA PHE A 110 -11.82 1.91 4.79
C PHE A 110 -12.48 0.66 5.41
N ILE A 111 -11.83 0.03 6.39
CA ILE A 111 -12.42 -1.09 7.13
C ILE A 111 -13.70 -0.66 7.88
N PHE A 112 -13.76 0.56 8.42
CA PHE A 112 -15.01 1.11 8.97
C PHE A 112 -16.14 1.14 7.94
N LYS A 113 -15.83 1.54 6.70
CA LYS A 113 -16.82 1.49 5.61
C LYS A 113 -17.23 0.06 5.29
N LEU A 114 -16.31 -0.90 5.30
CA LEU A 114 -16.63 -2.31 5.07
C LEU A 114 -17.56 -2.88 6.16
N PHE A 115 -17.27 -2.63 7.43
CA PHE A 115 -18.16 -3.03 8.53
C PHE A 115 -19.52 -2.35 8.44
N TYR A 116 -19.55 -1.06 8.13
CA TYR A 116 -20.80 -0.33 7.92
C TYR A 116 -21.63 -0.98 6.80
N ASN A 117 -21.02 -1.22 5.64
CA ASN A 117 -21.68 -1.87 4.52
C ASN A 117 -22.16 -3.29 4.86
N ASN A 118 -21.44 -4.00 5.73
CA ASN A 118 -21.84 -5.33 6.20
C ASN A 118 -23.07 -5.25 7.12
N GLU A 119 -23.09 -4.33 8.08
CA GLU A 119 -24.25 -4.11 8.96
C GLU A 119 -25.48 -3.62 8.18
N GLU A 120 -25.31 -2.81 7.13
CA GLU A 120 -26.40 -2.37 6.26
C GLU A 120 -26.85 -3.43 5.23
N GLY A 121 -26.23 -4.62 5.24
CA GLY A 121 -26.58 -5.72 4.34
C GLY A 121 -26.12 -5.54 2.89
N LEU A 122 -25.27 -4.56 2.60
CA LEU A 122 -24.67 -4.36 1.28
C LEU A 122 -23.63 -5.44 0.94
N ILE A 123 -22.91 -5.94 1.95
CA ILE A 123 -21.99 -7.08 1.81
C ILE A 123 -22.22 -8.11 2.91
N SER A 124 -22.10 -9.39 2.58
CA SER A 124 -22.14 -10.50 3.54
C SER A 124 -20.84 -10.63 4.34
N ASN A 125 -20.83 -11.45 5.40
CA ASN A 125 -19.62 -11.72 6.19
C ASN A 125 -18.50 -12.36 5.37
N SER A 126 -18.85 -13.22 4.40
CA SER A 126 -17.88 -13.85 3.50
C SER A 126 -17.26 -12.81 2.56
N GLU A 127 -18.03 -11.86 2.06
CA GLU A 127 -17.54 -10.74 1.25
C GLU A 127 -16.70 -9.75 2.07
N LEU A 128 -17.08 -9.47 3.32
CA LEU A 128 -16.29 -8.68 4.25
C LEU A 128 -14.92 -9.36 4.51
N PHE A 129 -14.92 -10.64 4.85
CA PHE A 129 -13.70 -11.43 4.99
C PHE A 129 -12.82 -11.35 3.73
N TYR A 130 -13.42 -11.51 2.56
CA TYR A 130 -12.70 -11.45 1.31
C TYR A 130 -12.14 -10.05 1.01
N CYS A 131 -12.87 -8.98 1.32
CA CYS A 131 -12.34 -7.61 1.25
C CYS A 131 -11.13 -7.40 2.16
N LEU A 132 -11.17 -7.92 3.39
CA LEU A 132 -10.02 -7.86 4.33
C LEU A 132 -8.82 -8.66 3.78
N LYS A 133 -9.06 -9.82 3.17
CA LYS A 133 -8.00 -10.60 2.49
C LYS A 133 -7.40 -9.86 1.29
N ILE A 134 -8.20 -9.10 0.54
CA ILE A 134 -7.67 -8.24 -0.54
C ILE A 134 -6.77 -7.14 0.05
N ILE A 135 -7.15 -6.51 1.16
CA ILE A 135 -6.33 -5.49 1.85
C ILE A 135 -4.97 -6.06 2.25
N GLU A 136 -4.97 -7.24 2.89
CA GLU A 136 -3.74 -7.95 3.28
C GLU A 136 -2.86 -8.27 2.05
N THR A 137 -3.47 -8.89 1.04
CA THR A 137 -2.78 -9.31 -0.20
C THR A 137 -2.18 -8.11 -0.92
N TYR A 138 -2.94 -7.01 -1.01
CA TYR A 138 -2.49 -5.77 -1.62
C TYR A 138 -1.27 -5.21 -0.88
N SER A 139 -1.29 -5.19 0.45
CA SER A 139 -0.14 -4.73 1.26
C SER A 139 1.11 -5.59 1.03
N ILE A 140 0.99 -6.92 1.04
CA ILE A 140 2.12 -7.83 0.79
C ILE A 140 2.67 -7.65 -0.62
N ARG A 141 1.81 -7.62 -1.63
CA ARG A 141 2.22 -7.47 -3.03
C ARG A 141 2.93 -6.15 -3.26
N ARG A 142 2.42 -5.05 -2.69
CA ARG A 142 3.09 -3.74 -2.76
C ARG A 142 4.46 -3.76 -2.11
N PHE A 143 4.58 -4.33 -0.92
CA PHE A 143 5.87 -4.47 -0.22
C PHE A 143 6.88 -5.25 -1.09
N VAL A 144 6.47 -6.39 -1.64
CA VAL A 144 7.32 -7.22 -2.49
C VAL A 144 7.70 -6.51 -3.79
N CYS A 145 6.79 -5.75 -4.40
CA CYS A 145 7.03 -5.02 -5.64
C CYS A 145 7.69 -3.65 -5.45
N ASP A 146 8.18 -3.34 -4.24
CA ASP A 146 8.85 -2.07 -3.90
C ASP A 146 7.96 -0.83 -4.09
N LEU A 147 6.64 -0.98 -3.98
CA LEU A 147 5.72 0.16 -4.12
C LEU A 147 5.71 1.02 -2.85
N PRO A 148 5.75 2.36 -2.97
CA PRO A 148 5.79 3.26 -1.81
C PRO A 148 4.61 3.08 -0.86
N SER A 149 4.88 3.10 0.45
CA SER A 149 3.86 2.97 1.50
C SER A 149 3.22 4.31 1.90
N ASN A 150 3.86 5.44 1.59
CA ASN A 150 3.36 6.79 1.86
C ASN A 150 2.02 7.07 1.15
N ALA A 151 1.83 6.54 -0.06
CA ALA A 151 0.60 6.67 -0.83
C ALA A 151 -0.61 5.96 -0.19
N LEU A 152 -0.39 4.93 0.64
CA LEU A 152 -1.47 4.09 1.18
C LEU A 152 -2.50 4.88 1.99
N ASN A 153 -2.07 5.89 2.75
CA ASN A 153 -2.98 6.77 3.50
C ASN A 153 -3.99 7.45 2.57
N LYS A 154 -3.54 8.01 1.45
CA LYS A 154 -4.40 8.68 0.47
C LYS A 154 -5.28 7.68 -0.28
N ILE A 155 -4.73 6.51 -0.64
CA ILE A 155 -5.47 5.44 -1.30
C ILE A 155 -6.66 5.01 -0.43
N TYR A 156 -6.43 4.57 0.81
CA TYR A 156 -7.52 4.09 1.67
C TYR A 156 -8.52 5.18 2.06
N ALA A 157 -8.08 6.44 2.17
CA ALA A 157 -8.98 7.56 2.45
C ALA A 157 -9.98 7.84 1.32
N ASN A 158 -9.61 7.55 0.06
CA ASN A 158 -10.44 7.83 -1.12
C ASN A 158 -11.16 6.59 -1.67
N LEU A 159 -10.68 5.39 -1.33
CA LEU A 159 -11.12 4.12 -1.90
C LEU A 159 -12.64 3.94 -1.87
N SER A 160 -13.32 4.30 -0.76
CA SER A 160 -14.78 4.22 -0.67
C SER A 160 -15.48 5.09 -1.72
N LYS A 161 -15.02 6.34 -1.91
CA LYS A 161 -15.59 7.27 -2.89
C LYS A 161 -15.35 6.79 -4.32
N GLU A 162 -14.19 6.18 -4.57
CA GLU A 162 -13.86 5.62 -5.89
C GLU A 162 -14.73 4.41 -6.22
N ILE A 163 -15.01 3.54 -5.25
CA ILE A 163 -15.93 2.40 -5.42
C ILE A 163 -17.36 2.90 -5.70
N GLU A 164 -17.83 3.89 -4.94
CA GLU A 164 -19.17 4.44 -5.10
C GLU A 164 -19.38 5.17 -6.44
N ARG A 165 -18.30 5.53 -7.16
CA ARG A 165 -18.35 6.08 -8.53
C ARG A 165 -18.50 5.00 -9.61
N ILE A 166 -18.35 3.72 -9.28
CA ILE A 166 -18.54 2.63 -10.24
C ILE A 166 -20.05 2.36 -10.38
N ASP A 167 -20.54 2.45 -11.61
CA ASP A 167 -21.95 2.13 -11.90
C ASP A 167 -22.29 0.70 -11.46
N GLY A 168 -23.35 0.56 -10.69
CA GLY A 168 -23.83 -0.72 -10.17
C GLY A 168 -23.00 -1.29 -9.03
N TYR A 169 -22.15 -0.50 -8.35
CA TYR A 169 -21.35 -0.96 -7.21
C TYR A 169 -22.19 -1.62 -6.10
N GLN A 170 -23.47 -1.25 -5.95
CA GLN A 170 -24.34 -1.86 -4.94
C GLN A 170 -24.71 -3.31 -5.25
N ASN A 171 -24.67 -3.71 -6.53
CA ASN A 171 -25.03 -5.07 -6.96
C ASN A 171 -23.87 -6.06 -6.75
N ASP A 172 -22.63 -5.57 -6.82
CA ASP A 172 -21.42 -6.37 -6.62
C ASP A 172 -20.30 -5.46 -6.07
N TYR A 173 -20.38 -5.17 -4.78
CA TYR A 173 -19.45 -4.26 -4.10
C TYR A 173 -18.00 -4.77 -4.17
N VAL A 174 -17.82 -6.08 -4.05
CA VAL A 174 -16.52 -6.73 -4.11
C VAL A 174 -15.89 -6.57 -5.49
N ASP A 175 -16.66 -6.77 -6.56
CA ASP A 175 -16.15 -6.56 -7.92
C ASP A 175 -15.80 -5.09 -8.19
N ALA A 176 -16.64 -4.14 -7.73
CA ALA A 176 -16.33 -2.72 -7.82
C ALA A 176 -15.03 -2.35 -7.07
N PHE A 177 -14.83 -2.90 -5.86
CA PHE A 177 -13.57 -2.75 -5.12
C PHE A 177 -12.37 -3.26 -5.91
N LYS A 178 -12.47 -4.45 -6.52
CA LYS A 178 -11.38 -4.97 -7.36
C LYS A 178 -11.09 -4.07 -8.56
N ARG A 179 -12.12 -3.55 -9.23
CA ARG A 179 -11.95 -2.66 -10.39
C ARG A 179 -11.19 -1.39 -10.03
N VAL A 180 -11.47 -0.79 -8.87
CA VAL A 180 -10.74 0.39 -8.41
C VAL A 180 -9.25 0.06 -8.24
N LEU A 181 -8.92 -1.05 -7.58
CA LEU A 181 -7.53 -1.47 -7.39
C LEU A 181 -6.83 -1.87 -8.70
N LEU A 182 -7.55 -2.47 -9.66
CA LEU A 182 -7.01 -2.86 -10.97
C LEU A 182 -6.81 -1.67 -11.92
N SER A 183 -7.64 -0.62 -11.78
CA SER A 183 -7.61 0.57 -12.64
C SER A 183 -6.75 1.72 -12.11
N GLY A 184 -6.20 1.59 -10.90
CA GLY A 184 -5.28 2.57 -10.32
C GLY A 184 -4.02 2.81 -11.19
N THR A 185 -3.44 4.00 -11.07
CA THR A 185 -2.11 4.35 -11.64
C THR A 185 -1.00 3.52 -10.97
N LEU A 186 0.22 3.48 -11.51
CA LEU A 186 1.30 2.57 -11.04
C LEU A 186 1.45 2.52 -9.51
N SER A 187 1.47 3.68 -8.84
CA SER A 187 1.59 3.77 -7.38
C SER A 187 0.34 3.33 -6.61
N LYS A 188 -0.82 3.17 -7.24
CA LYS A 188 -2.12 2.76 -6.66
C LYS A 188 -2.60 1.39 -7.16
N LYS A 189 -1.99 0.87 -8.22
CA LYS A 189 -2.40 -0.35 -8.90
C LYS A 189 -2.09 -1.58 -8.05
N PHE A 190 -3.00 -2.54 -8.07
CA PHE A 190 -2.74 -3.87 -7.54
C PHE A 190 -1.66 -4.57 -8.38
N PRO A 191 -0.51 -4.98 -7.81
CA PRO A 191 0.53 -5.64 -8.58
C PRO A 191 0.03 -6.96 -9.18
N ASP A 192 0.29 -7.17 -10.46
CA ASP A 192 -0.06 -8.40 -11.16
C ASP A 192 0.81 -9.59 -10.73
N ASP A 193 0.37 -10.80 -11.06
CA ASP A 193 1.03 -12.05 -10.66
C ASP A 193 2.45 -12.17 -11.24
N PHE A 194 2.65 -11.73 -12.48
CA PHE A 194 3.95 -11.83 -13.14
C PHE A 194 4.98 -10.94 -12.44
N THR A 195 4.64 -9.67 -12.21
CA THR A 195 5.49 -8.72 -11.50
C THR A 195 5.76 -9.18 -10.07
N PHE A 196 4.72 -9.64 -9.36
CA PHE A 196 4.83 -10.13 -7.99
C PHE A 196 5.75 -11.33 -7.87
N ILE A 197 5.55 -12.39 -8.69
CA ILE A 197 6.36 -13.60 -8.65
C ILE A 197 7.82 -13.30 -8.97
N ARG A 198 8.08 -12.48 -9.99
CA ARG A 198 9.44 -12.08 -10.35
C ARG A 198 10.13 -11.39 -9.18
N LYS A 199 9.49 -10.36 -8.61
CA LYS A 199 10.03 -9.58 -7.48
C LYS A 199 10.18 -10.41 -6.21
N PHE A 200 9.26 -11.33 -5.93
CA PHE A 200 9.27 -12.17 -4.73
C PHE A 200 10.55 -13.01 -4.61
N LYS A 201 11.07 -13.51 -5.73
CA LYS A 201 12.31 -14.30 -5.78
C LYS A 201 13.55 -13.48 -5.42
N GLU A 202 13.56 -12.19 -5.72
CA GLU A 202 14.71 -11.28 -5.59
C GLU A 202 14.63 -10.41 -4.33
N LYS A 203 13.45 -10.31 -3.69
CA LYS A 203 13.19 -9.40 -2.59
C LYS A 203 14.06 -9.72 -1.37
N ASP A 204 14.68 -8.70 -0.78
CA ASP A 204 15.26 -8.78 0.56
C ASP A 204 14.14 -8.89 1.61
N ILE A 205 13.82 -10.14 1.95
CA ILE A 205 12.79 -10.45 2.93
C ILE A 205 13.39 -10.42 4.34
N TYR A 206 14.63 -10.89 4.53
CA TYR A 206 15.22 -11.03 5.87
C TYR A 206 15.27 -9.72 6.65
N ASN A 207 15.64 -8.61 5.98
CA ASN A 207 15.77 -7.31 6.63
C ASN A 207 14.42 -6.64 6.89
N SER A 208 13.35 -7.16 6.31
CA SER A 208 12.00 -6.64 6.46
C SER A 208 11.33 -7.22 7.71
N LYS A 209 11.70 -6.73 8.90
CA LYS A 209 11.25 -7.25 10.22
C LYS A 209 9.74 -7.48 10.32
N LEU A 210 8.94 -6.56 9.78
CA LEU A 210 7.48 -6.61 9.78
C LEU A 210 6.93 -7.77 8.92
N TYR A 211 7.55 -8.03 7.76
CA TYR A 211 7.02 -8.96 6.76
C TYR A 211 7.65 -10.35 6.82
N ARG A 212 8.91 -10.47 7.25
CA ARG A 212 9.69 -11.71 7.14
C ARG A 212 9.06 -12.91 7.84
N LEU A 213 8.56 -12.70 9.06
CA LEU A 213 7.95 -13.76 9.87
C LEU A 213 6.59 -14.14 9.30
N TYR A 214 5.79 -13.12 8.96
CA TYR A 214 4.48 -13.30 8.36
C TYR A 214 4.57 -14.11 7.06
N ILE A 215 5.52 -13.76 6.18
CA ILE A 215 5.72 -14.46 4.90
C ILE A 215 6.11 -15.92 5.13
N LEU A 216 7.11 -16.19 5.97
CA LEU A 216 7.54 -17.57 6.27
C LEU A 216 6.40 -18.39 6.87
N GLU A 217 5.60 -17.80 7.75
CA GLU A 217 4.45 -18.47 8.36
C GLU A 217 3.35 -18.80 7.37
N CYS A 218 3.00 -17.86 6.50
CA CYS A 218 2.01 -18.14 5.46
C CYS A 218 2.48 -19.23 4.50
N LEU A 219 3.77 -19.29 4.17
CA LEU A 219 4.32 -20.34 3.30
C LEU A 219 4.36 -21.71 3.98
N GLU A 220 4.74 -21.76 5.27
CA GLU A 220 4.76 -23.00 6.06
C GLU A 220 3.36 -23.59 6.24
N ASN A 221 2.39 -22.73 6.58
CA ASN A 221 1.00 -23.14 6.84
C ASN A 221 0.15 -23.28 5.58
N TYR A 222 0.65 -22.92 4.39
CA TYR A 222 -0.11 -23.03 3.16
C TYR A 222 -0.49 -24.49 2.86
N ASP A 223 -1.76 -24.71 2.50
CA ASP A 223 -2.31 -26.03 2.18
C ASP A 223 -2.05 -27.06 3.30
N ASN A 224 -2.23 -26.63 4.55
CA ASN A 224 -2.11 -27.48 5.73
C ASN A 224 -3.22 -27.18 6.74
N LYS A 225 -3.86 -28.24 7.26
CA LYS A 225 -4.84 -28.13 8.36
C LYS A 225 -4.16 -28.03 9.73
N GLU A 226 -2.95 -28.57 9.85
CA GLU A 226 -2.13 -28.50 11.06
C GLU A 226 -1.36 -27.18 11.05
N MET A 227 -2.03 -26.09 11.41
CA MET A 227 -1.42 -24.76 11.43
C MET A 227 -0.47 -24.61 12.62
N LEU A 228 0.71 -24.06 12.35
CA LEU A 228 1.71 -23.67 13.36
C LEU A 228 1.58 -22.17 13.67
N ASP A 229 1.52 -21.84 14.96
CA ASP A 229 1.64 -20.46 15.42
C ASP A 229 3.13 -20.08 15.51
N LEU A 230 3.73 -19.79 14.34
CA LEU A 230 5.17 -19.53 14.24
C LEU A 230 5.58 -18.25 14.94
N GLU A 231 4.70 -17.27 15.04
CA GLU A 231 4.92 -16.07 15.85
C GLU A 231 5.20 -16.44 17.30
N LYS A 232 4.30 -17.22 17.91
CA LYS A 232 4.48 -17.68 19.30
C LYS A 232 5.75 -18.53 19.46
N LEU A 233 6.00 -19.47 18.54
CA LEU A 233 7.18 -20.33 18.59
C LEU A 233 8.51 -19.57 18.40
N ILE A 234 8.48 -18.40 17.78
CA ILE A 234 9.67 -17.54 17.66
C ILE A 234 9.79 -16.62 18.86
N GLU A 235 8.69 -16.09 19.38
CA GLU A 235 8.65 -15.28 20.60
C GLU A 235 9.15 -16.05 21.83
N ASP A 236 8.81 -17.33 21.97
CA ASP A 236 9.28 -18.19 23.05
C ASP A 236 10.70 -18.79 22.80
N GLY A 237 11.29 -18.51 21.64
CA GLY A 237 12.62 -18.96 21.26
C GLY A 237 12.71 -20.41 20.78
N SER A 238 11.59 -21.11 20.59
CA SER A 238 11.55 -22.49 20.06
C SER A 238 11.98 -22.59 18.61
N LEU A 239 11.73 -21.54 17.80
CA LEU A 239 12.11 -21.44 16.41
C LEU A 239 12.85 -20.12 16.16
N THR A 240 13.72 -20.16 15.16
CA THR A 240 14.46 -19.00 14.68
C THR A 240 14.56 -19.04 13.16
N ILE A 241 14.77 -17.89 12.54
CA ILE A 241 15.08 -17.82 11.11
C ILE A 241 16.52 -18.27 10.91
N GLU A 242 16.73 -19.15 9.94
CA GLU A 242 18.04 -19.66 9.52
C GLU A 242 18.37 -19.22 8.10
N HIS A 243 19.63 -18.85 7.90
CA HIS A 243 20.25 -18.66 6.61
C HIS A 243 20.91 -19.98 6.18
N ILE A 244 20.39 -20.62 5.13
CA ILE A 244 20.90 -21.92 4.68
C ILE A 244 22.37 -21.78 4.28
N MET A 245 22.64 -20.90 3.31
CA MET A 245 23.95 -20.28 3.08
C MET A 245 24.16 -19.18 4.14
N PRO A 246 25.18 -19.30 5.01
CA PRO A 246 25.34 -18.42 6.17
C PRO A 246 25.77 -17.00 5.79
N GLN A 247 25.58 -16.06 6.72
CA GLN A 247 26.06 -14.68 6.57
C GLN A 247 27.59 -14.61 6.48
N THR A 248 28.29 -15.45 7.25
CA THR A 248 29.76 -15.55 7.21
C THR A 248 30.16 -16.84 6.54
N LEU A 249 30.71 -16.75 5.32
CA LEU A 249 31.12 -17.92 4.54
C LEU A 249 32.45 -18.51 5.04
N THR A 250 32.48 -19.83 5.22
CA THR A 250 33.71 -20.60 5.39
C THR A 250 34.38 -20.86 4.03
N LYS A 251 35.59 -21.44 4.04
CA LYS A 251 36.25 -21.85 2.80
C LYS A 251 35.41 -22.87 2.02
N GLU A 252 34.86 -23.87 2.72
CA GLU A 252 34.00 -24.90 2.10
C GLU A 252 32.79 -24.31 1.40
N TRP A 253 32.14 -23.31 2.00
CA TRP A 253 31.03 -22.60 1.34
C TRP A 253 31.47 -21.84 0.09
N LYS A 254 32.64 -21.18 0.11
CA LYS A 254 33.16 -20.50 -1.08
C LYS A 254 33.46 -21.49 -2.20
N ASP A 255 34.06 -22.64 -1.86
CA ASP A 255 34.36 -23.71 -2.80
C ASP A 255 33.06 -24.31 -3.39
N GLU A 256 32.01 -24.50 -2.57
CA GLU A 256 30.71 -25.03 -3.01
C GLU A 256 29.91 -24.05 -3.89
N LEU A 257 30.03 -22.75 -3.64
CA LEU A 257 29.41 -21.69 -4.44
C LEU A 257 30.16 -21.41 -5.76
N GLY A 258 31.43 -21.82 -5.86
CA GLY A 258 32.28 -21.66 -7.04
C GLY A 258 32.87 -20.25 -7.21
N ASP A 259 33.43 -19.97 -8.38
CA ASP A 259 34.21 -18.74 -8.63
C ASP A 259 33.42 -17.44 -8.41
N ASN A 260 32.10 -17.47 -8.62
CA ASN A 260 31.19 -16.33 -8.46
C ASN A 260 30.57 -16.23 -7.05
N TRP A 261 31.14 -16.90 -6.04
CA TRP A 261 30.57 -16.98 -4.69
C TRP A 261 30.21 -15.62 -4.09
N LEU A 262 30.97 -14.56 -4.38
CA LEU A 262 30.74 -13.22 -3.83
C LEU A 262 29.45 -12.60 -4.38
N GLU A 263 29.21 -12.73 -5.68
CA GLU A 263 28.00 -12.24 -6.34
C GLU A 263 26.78 -13.03 -5.87
N VAL A 264 26.88 -14.36 -5.85
CA VAL A 264 25.81 -15.25 -5.38
C VAL A 264 25.46 -14.95 -3.91
N HIS A 265 26.47 -14.78 -3.05
CA HIS A 265 26.26 -14.43 -1.65
C HIS A 265 25.55 -13.09 -1.52
N SER A 266 26.06 -12.04 -2.15
CA SER A 266 25.47 -10.70 -2.08
C SER A 266 24.04 -10.66 -2.61
N LYS A 267 23.75 -11.39 -3.69
CA LYS A 267 22.45 -11.37 -4.36
C LYS A 267 21.39 -12.14 -3.60
N TYR A 268 21.72 -13.33 -3.09
CA TYR A 268 20.70 -14.26 -2.59
C TYR A 268 20.65 -14.40 -1.07
N LEU A 269 21.62 -13.87 -0.31
CA LEU A 269 21.71 -14.07 1.14
C LEU A 269 20.37 -13.84 1.86
N ASN A 270 19.70 -12.74 1.57
CA ASN A 270 18.47 -12.32 2.27
C ASN A 270 17.17 -12.64 1.51
N THR A 271 17.26 -13.42 0.43
CA THR A 271 16.12 -13.77 -0.41
C THR A 271 15.37 -15.00 0.10
N ILE A 272 14.10 -15.15 -0.29
CA ILE A 272 13.25 -16.25 0.20
C ILE A 272 13.88 -17.63 -0.02
N GLY A 273 14.60 -17.82 -1.13
CA GLY A 273 15.26 -19.07 -1.46
C GLY A 273 16.27 -19.51 -0.42
N ASN A 274 16.95 -18.57 0.25
CA ASN A 274 17.98 -18.85 1.24
C ASN A 274 17.50 -18.82 2.70
N LEU A 275 16.23 -18.48 2.94
CA LEU A 275 15.67 -18.34 4.29
C LEU A 275 14.80 -19.54 4.66
N THR A 276 14.95 -20.00 5.90
CA THR A 276 14.08 -21.03 6.47
C THR A 276 13.92 -20.88 7.99
N LEU A 277 13.23 -21.83 8.62
CA LEU A 277 13.01 -21.87 10.06
C LEU A 277 13.66 -23.11 10.67
N THR A 278 14.21 -22.97 11.88
CA THR A 278 14.77 -24.09 12.66
C THR A 278 14.76 -23.79 14.16
N GLY A 279 14.58 -24.83 14.98
CA GLY A 279 14.79 -24.76 16.44
C GLY A 279 16.22 -25.06 16.88
N TYR A 280 17.12 -25.31 15.93
CA TYR A 280 18.49 -25.79 16.20
C TYR A 280 19.57 -24.91 15.56
N ASN A 281 19.28 -23.61 15.38
CA ASN A 281 20.17 -22.67 14.69
C ASN A 281 21.59 -22.65 15.27
N SER A 282 21.71 -22.70 16.60
CA SER A 282 23.02 -22.77 17.29
C SER A 282 23.86 -23.99 16.90
N LYS A 283 23.23 -25.11 16.50
CA LYS A 283 23.92 -26.30 15.97
C LYS A 283 24.35 -26.13 14.52
N TYR A 284 23.67 -25.28 13.74
CA TYR A 284 23.88 -25.13 12.30
C TYR A 284 25.00 -24.12 12.03
N SER A 285 24.87 -22.89 12.55
CA SER A 285 25.87 -21.83 12.44
C SER A 285 26.48 -21.74 11.02
N ASN A 286 27.80 -21.60 10.90
CA ASN A 286 28.52 -21.55 9.63
C ASN A 286 29.00 -22.94 9.15
N LYS A 287 28.41 -24.04 9.63
CA LYS A 287 28.73 -25.37 9.12
C LYS A 287 28.43 -25.48 7.62
N SER A 288 29.09 -26.41 6.95
CA SER A 288 28.81 -26.73 5.54
C SER A 288 27.35 -27.14 5.35
N PHE A 289 26.83 -26.99 4.13
CA PHE A 289 25.49 -27.43 3.81
C PHE A 289 25.29 -28.92 4.14
N LYS A 290 26.26 -29.76 3.73
CA LYS A 290 26.26 -31.20 4.00
C LYS A 290 26.13 -31.50 5.49
N ASP A 291 26.83 -30.76 6.36
CA ASP A 291 26.69 -30.93 7.81
C ASP A 291 25.29 -30.51 8.27
N LYS A 292 24.80 -29.32 7.90
CA LYS A 292 23.47 -28.84 8.32
C LYS A 292 22.35 -29.82 7.94
N VAL A 293 22.49 -30.52 6.83
CA VAL A 293 21.55 -31.56 6.37
C VAL A 293 21.64 -32.84 7.21
N ASN A 294 22.85 -33.29 7.57
CA ASN A 294 23.10 -34.65 8.08
C ASN A 294 23.36 -34.75 9.60
N ILE A 295 23.61 -33.66 10.30
CA ILE A 295 23.79 -33.70 11.76
C ILE A 295 22.49 -34.14 12.48
N GLU A 296 22.61 -34.64 13.70
CA GLU A 296 21.46 -34.92 14.56
C GLU A 296 20.60 -33.66 14.72
N LYS A 297 19.30 -33.77 14.42
CA LYS A 297 18.35 -32.65 14.35
C LYS A 297 18.67 -31.64 13.22
N GLY A 298 19.34 -32.09 12.17
CA GLY A 298 19.58 -31.37 10.92
C GLY A 298 18.35 -31.30 10.02
N PHE A 299 18.49 -30.74 8.82
CA PHE A 299 17.36 -30.54 7.90
C PHE A 299 16.63 -31.84 7.51
N ARG A 300 17.32 -32.99 7.47
CA ARG A 300 16.68 -34.30 7.20
C ARG A 300 15.68 -34.75 8.26
N GLU A 301 15.85 -34.31 9.50
CA GLU A 301 14.96 -34.65 10.61
C GLU A 301 13.92 -33.56 10.89
N SER A 302 13.97 -32.45 10.14
CA SER A 302 13.04 -31.34 10.30
C SER A 302 11.62 -31.73 9.88
N ARG A 303 10.64 -31.35 10.70
CA ARG A 303 9.21 -31.52 10.41
C ARG A 303 8.57 -30.34 9.67
N LEU A 304 9.29 -29.22 9.56
CA LEU A 304 8.80 -28.02 8.89
C LEU A 304 8.76 -28.24 7.37
N LYS A 305 7.63 -27.90 6.75
CA LYS A 305 7.39 -28.03 5.31
C LYS A 305 8.39 -27.21 4.50
N LEU A 306 8.76 -26.02 4.97
CA LEU A 306 9.77 -25.15 4.37
C LEU A 306 11.16 -25.79 4.24
N ASN A 307 11.46 -26.81 5.06
CA ASN A 307 12.73 -27.53 5.06
C ASN A 307 12.76 -28.76 4.13
N ARG A 308 11.62 -29.19 3.58
CA ARG A 308 11.54 -30.43 2.78
C ARG A 308 12.47 -30.40 1.57
N TYR A 309 12.36 -29.38 0.72
CA TYR A 309 13.23 -29.24 -0.45
C TYR A 309 14.72 -29.19 -0.04
N ILE A 310 15.04 -28.49 1.04
CA ILE A 310 16.41 -28.34 1.55
C ILE A 310 16.99 -29.71 1.93
N SER A 311 16.20 -30.53 2.63
CA SER A 311 16.62 -31.84 3.13
C SER A 311 16.94 -32.87 2.03
N GLU A 312 16.40 -32.64 0.83
CA GLU A 312 16.54 -33.50 -0.34
C GLU A 312 17.76 -33.14 -1.20
N GLN A 313 18.42 -31.99 -0.95
CA GLN A 313 19.58 -31.56 -1.74
C GLN A 313 20.91 -32.09 -1.18
N THR A 314 21.92 -32.19 -2.05
CA THR A 314 23.28 -32.65 -1.72
C THR A 314 24.28 -31.51 -1.57
N PHE A 315 24.04 -30.38 -2.23
CA PHE A 315 24.82 -29.14 -2.19
C PHE A 315 23.86 -27.94 -2.23
N TRP A 316 24.35 -26.75 -1.91
CA TRP A 316 23.57 -25.51 -1.85
C TRP A 316 24.29 -24.39 -2.59
N ASN A 317 23.99 -24.28 -3.88
CA ASN A 317 24.54 -23.27 -4.76
C ASN A 317 23.44 -22.39 -5.38
N GLU A 318 23.82 -21.47 -6.26
CA GLU A 318 22.89 -20.57 -6.95
C GLU A 318 21.72 -21.32 -7.62
N TYR A 319 21.98 -22.47 -8.23
CA TYR A 319 20.94 -23.26 -8.88
C TYR A 319 19.87 -23.70 -7.87
N ASN A 320 20.26 -24.29 -6.73
CA ASN A 320 19.30 -24.76 -5.72
C ASN A 320 18.58 -23.60 -5.01
N ILE A 321 19.25 -22.47 -4.80
CA ILE A 321 18.61 -21.26 -4.24
C ILE A 321 17.52 -20.74 -5.18
N ASN A 322 17.81 -20.64 -6.48
CA ASN A 322 16.83 -20.20 -7.47
C ASN A 322 15.68 -21.20 -7.63
N LYS A 323 15.97 -22.50 -7.65
CA LYS A 323 14.93 -23.55 -7.72
C LYS A 323 14.01 -23.54 -6.51
N ARG A 324 14.55 -23.37 -5.30
CA ARG A 324 13.70 -23.17 -4.12
C ARG A 324 12.88 -21.89 -4.21
N SER A 325 13.46 -20.81 -4.72
CA SER A 325 12.76 -19.53 -4.91
C SER A 325 11.58 -19.67 -5.86
N GLU A 326 11.73 -20.41 -6.98
CA GLU A 326 10.63 -20.74 -7.91
C GLU A 326 9.49 -21.45 -7.17
N ILE A 327 9.79 -22.56 -6.46
CA ILE A 327 8.80 -23.34 -5.71
C ILE A 327 8.05 -22.47 -4.70
N LEU A 328 8.77 -21.64 -3.93
CA LEU A 328 8.16 -20.78 -2.92
C LEU A 328 7.37 -19.63 -3.54
N SER A 329 7.78 -19.12 -4.71
CA SER A 329 7.03 -18.10 -5.44
C SER A 329 5.70 -18.63 -6.00
N ASP A 330 5.66 -19.91 -6.42
CA ASP A 330 4.42 -20.57 -6.85
C ASP A 330 3.45 -20.81 -5.69
N ILE A 331 3.97 -21.01 -4.47
CA ILE A 331 3.14 -21.06 -3.27
C ILE A 331 2.65 -19.66 -2.92
N ALA A 332 3.54 -18.66 -2.95
CA ALA A 332 3.22 -17.26 -2.66
C ALA A 332 2.11 -16.72 -3.57
N SER A 333 2.11 -17.08 -4.86
CA SER A 333 1.06 -16.68 -5.81
C SER A 333 -0.32 -17.26 -5.50
N LYS A 334 -0.40 -18.34 -4.71
CA LYS A 334 -1.66 -18.94 -4.24
C LYS A 334 -2.08 -18.45 -2.86
N VAL A 335 -1.11 -18.13 -2.00
CA VAL A 335 -1.35 -17.50 -0.69
C VAL A 335 -1.90 -16.08 -0.87
N TRP A 336 -1.24 -15.32 -1.75
CA TRP A 336 -1.53 -13.91 -2.03
C TRP A 336 -1.96 -13.77 -3.49
N SER A 337 -3.05 -14.44 -3.86
CA SER A 337 -3.54 -14.50 -5.24
C SER A 337 -3.84 -13.14 -5.86
N GLY A 338 -3.69 -13.08 -7.19
CA GLY A 338 -4.13 -11.94 -7.98
C GLY A 338 -5.63 -11.71 -7.83
N ILE A 339 -6.07 -10.48 -8.12
CA ILE A 339 -7.49 -10.18 -8.23
C ILE A 339 -7.88 -10.03 -9.71
N SER A 340 -9.07 -10.50 -10.04
CA SER A 340 -9.71 -10.31 -11.34
C SER A 340 -11.15 -9.84 -11.17
N SER A 341 -11.65 -9.07 -12.13
CA SER A 341 -13.02 -8.53 -12.15
C SER A 341 -13.84 -9.18 -13.26
N LYS A 342 -15.15 -9.33 -13.04
CA LYS A 342 -16.09 -9.97 -13.99
C LYS A 342 -16.24 -9.19 -15.30
N ASN A 343 -16.20 -7.86 -15.25
CA ASN A 343 -16.21 -7.02 -16.45
C ASN A 343 -14.83 -6.38 -16.57
N GLU A 344 -13.84 -7.15 -17.00
CA GLU A 344 -12.65 -6.56 -17.58
C GLU A 344 -13.11 -5.60 -18.69
N ILE A 345 -13.18 -4.31 -18.37
CA ILE A 345 -12.79 -3.34 -19.36
C ILE A 345 -11.30 -3.61 -19.50
N ILE A 346 -10.96 -4.46 -20.47
CA ILE A 346 -9.68 -4.41 -21.15
C ILE A 346 -9.63 -3.01 -21.74
N LYS A 347 -9.33 -2.00 -20.90
CA LYS A 347 -8.83 -0.73 -21.41
C LYS A 347 -7.50 -1.16 -21.99
N PRO A 348 -7.30 -1.04 -23.31
CA PRO A 348 -6.05 -1.47 -23.92
C PRO A 348 -4.92 -0.89 -23.06
N GLN A 349 -4.02 -1.75 -22.61
CA GLN A 349 -2.73 -1.36 -22.06
C GLN A 349 -2.03 -0.55 -23.14
N THR A 350 -2.38 0.73 -23.19
CA THR A 350 -1.54 1.77 -23.72
C THR A 350 -0.80 2.20 -22.49
N GLU A 351 0.43 1.69 -22.34
CA GLU A 351 1.30 2.03 -21.22
C GLU A 351 1.44 3.55 -21.21
N TYR A 352 0.81 4.18 -20.21
CA TYR A 352 1.10 5.56 -19.90
C TYR A 352 2.50 5.58 -19.33
N ILE A 353 3.32 6.45 -19.87
CA ILE A 353 4.66 6.73 -19.37
C ILE A 353 4.52 7.84 -18.35
N TYR A 354 4.95 7.60 -17.11
CA TYR A 354 4.83 8.58 -16.04
C TYR A 354 6.06 9.45 -15.96
N LEU A 355 5.89 10.65 -15.40
CA LEU A 355 6.99 11.60 -15.26
C LEU A 355 8.11 11.08 -14.35
N SER A 356 7.79 10.14 -13.46
CA SER A 356 8.73 9.44 -12.56
C SER A 356 9.62 8.41 -13.25
N ASP A 357 9.29 7.98 -14.47
CA ASP A 357 10.04 6.94 -15.20
C ASP A 357 11.35 7.46 -15.84
N ASP A 358 11.79 8.69 -15.51
CA ASP A 358 13.01 9.35 -16.01
C ASP A 358 13.13 9.31 -17.55
N ILE A 359 12.08 9.79 -18.20
CA ILE A 359 11.82 9.58 -19.64
C ILE A 359 12.48 10.62 -20.55
N ASP A 360 13.06 10.13 -21.66
CA ASP A 360 13.41 10.97 -22.81
C ASP A 360 12.20 11.10 -23.74
N VAL A 361 11.62 12.30 -23.79
CA VAL A 361 10.45 12.61 -24.62
C VAL A 361 10.82 13.25 -25.95
N THR A 362 12.10 13.32 -26.28
CA THR A 362 12.59 13.95 -27.51
C THR A 362 12.04 13.22 -28.75
N GLY A 363 11.38 13.97 -29.65
CA GLY A 363 10.80 13.42 -30.87
C GLY A 363 9.47 12.67 -30.70
N THR A 364 8.96 12.57 -29.47
CA THR A 364 7.68 11.92 -29.16
C THR A 364 6.50 12.89 -29.23
N LYS A 365 5.29 12.37 -29.45
CA LYS A 365 4.07 13.18 -29.45
C LYS A 365 3.02 12.64 -28.47
N PRO A 366 2.59 13.41 -27.45
CA PRO A 366 1.55 12.96 -26.54
C PRO A 366 0.17 13.02 -27.22
N MET A 367 -0.69 12.07 -26.85
CA MET A 367 -2.06 11.93 -27.34
C MET A 367 -3.10 12.07 -26.21
N GLU A 368 -2.74 11.59 -25.02
CA GLU A 368 -3.56 11.66 -23.81
C GLU A 368 -2.64 11.90 -22.62
N MET A 369 -3.18 12.54 -21.60
CA MET A 369 -2.53 12.77 -20.32
C MET A 369 -3.50 12.36 -19.21
N ILE A 370 -2.99 11.69 -18.18
CA ILE A 370 -3.68 11.51 -16.91
C ILE A 370 -2.99 12.43 -15.91
N PHE A 371 -3.75 13.34 -15.30
CA PHE A 371 -3.24 14.24 -14.27
C PHE A 371 -4.16 14.24 -13.06
N MET A 372 -3.63 13.89 -11.88
CA MET A 372 -4.37 13.78 -10.61
C MET A 372 -5.65 12.92 -10.68
N GLY A 373 -5.67 11.93 -11.58
CA GLY A 373 -6.80 11.02 -11.81
C GLY A 373 -7.74 11.40 -12.96
N ASP A 374 -7.65 12.62 -13.47
CA ASP A 374 -8.45 13.09 -14.60
C ASP A 374 -7.74 12.89 -15.94
N ARG A 375 -8.50 12.59 -17.00
CA ARG A 375 -7.98 12.34 -18.36
C ARG A 375 -8.18 13.54 -19.26
N TYR A 376 -7.12 13.89 -19.98
CA TYR A 376 -7.07 15.02 -20.90
C TYR A 376 -6.59 14.55 -22.26
N LYS A 377 -7.39 14.79 -23.31
CA LYS A 377 -6.89 14.66 -24.69
C LYS A 377 -5.99 15.86 -24.97
N ILE A 378 -4.78 15.57 -25.43
CA ILE A 378 -3.78 16.59 -25.79
C ILE A 378 -3.13 16.20 -27.10
N SER A 379 -2.69 17.18 -27.88
CA SER A 379 -2.12 16.97 -29.20
C SER A 379 -0.62 17.22 -29.27
N ASN A 380 -0.03 17.82 -28.23
CA ASN A 380 1.38 18.18 -28.16
C ASN A 380 1.80 18.49 -26.71
N TRP A 381 3.11 18.57 -26.45
CA TRP A 381 3.66 18.85 -25.12
C TRP A 381 3.31 20.25 -24.58
N ALA A 382 3.13 21.25 -25.46
CA ALA A 382 2.71 22.59 -25.02
C ALA A 382 1.29 22.57 -24.43
N GLU A 383 0.37 21.81 -25.01
CA GLU A 383 -0.97 21.60 -24.44
C GLU A 383 -0.93 20.89 -23.09
N ALA A 384 0.00 19.95 -22.89
CA ALA A 384 0.20 19.33 -21.58
C ALA A 384 0.56 20.37 -20.50
N LEU A 385 1.54 21.24 -20.78
CA LEU A 385 1.95 22.30 -19.85
C LEU A 385 0.80 23.25 -19.52
N VAL A 386 0.05 23.68 -20.53
CA VAL A 386 -1.11 24.58 -20.35
C VAL A 386 -2.15 23.91 -19.44
N LYS A 387 -2.53 22.66 -19.74
CA LYS A 387 -3.55 21.93 -18.97
C LYS A 387 -3.13 21.64 -17.53
N VAL A 388 -1.86 21.28 -17.29
CA VAL A 388 -1.34 21.15 -15.93
C VAL A 388 -1.39 22.49 -15.20
N SER A 389 -0.96 23.57 -15.86
CA SER A 389 -0.96 24.91 -15.27
C SER A 389 -2.37 25.43 -14.97
N GLU A 390 -3.34 25.20 -15.86
CA GLU A 390 -4.77 25.52 -15.62
C GLU A 390 -5.31 24.80 -14.39
N ASN A 391 -5.07 23.49 -14.27
CA ASN A 391 -5.52 22.71 -13.12
C ASN A 391 -4.90 23.22 -11.81
N LEU A 392 -3.61 23.50 -11.81
CA LEU A 392 -2.90 23.95 -10.61
C LEU A 392 -3.22 25.40 -10.23
N TYR A 393 -3.43 26.26 -11.23
CA TYR A 393 -3.91 27.62 -11.01
C TYR A 393 -5.27 27.60 -10.30
N ASN A 394 -6.17 26.69 -10.67
CA ASN A 394 -7.47 26.53 -10.01
C ASN A 394 -7.36 25.99 -8.57
N VAL A 395 -6.29 25.27 -8.24
CA VAL A 395 -6.04 24.73 -6.88
C VAL A 395 -5.50 25.81 -5.96
N ASP A 396 -4.42 26.49 -6.38
CA ASP A 396 -3.80 27.57 -5.62
C ASP A 396 -3.01 28.49 -6.57
N PRO A 397 -3.59 29.62 -7.01
CA PRO A 397 -2.92 30.53 -7.93
C PRO A 397 -1.61 31.11 -7.38
N SER A 398 -1.51 31.27 -6.05
CA SER A 398 -0.43 32.04 -5.42
C SER A 398 0.95 31.45 -5.70
N LYS A 399 1.04 30.11 -5.79
CA LYS A 399 2.28 29.37 -6.06
C LYS A 399 2.79 29.53 -7.49
N LEU A 400 1.89 29.69 -8.45
CA LEU A 400 2.27 29.96 -9.86
C LEU A 400 2.53 31.44 -10.09
N ILE A 401 1.72 32.31 -9.46
CA ILE A 401 1.89 33.76 -9.55
C ILE A 401 3.22 34.19 -8.94
N SER A 402 3.65 33.61 -7.82
CA SER A 402 4.97 33.92 -7.24
C SER A 402 6.12 33.73 -8.23
N ASP A 403 5.99 32.75 -9.12
CA ASP A 403 7.01 32.46 -10.13
C ASP A 403 7.02 33.47 -11.26
N ALA A 404 5.87 34.05 -11.60
CA ALA A 404 5.78 35.08 -12.61
C ALA A 404 6.42 36.42 -12.16
N TYR A 405 6.63 36.60 -10.86
CA TYR A 405 7.34 37.74 -10.28
C TYR A 405 8.83 37.50 -10.03
N ASP A 406 9.31 36.25 -10.20
CA ASP A 406 10.73 35.93 -10.12
C ASP A 406 11.41 36.27 -11.46
N GLU A 407 12.34 37.24 -11.47
CA GLU A 407 13.09 37.66 -12.66
C GLU A 407 13.88 36.50 -13.31
N GLY A 408 14.13 35.41 -12.58
CA GLY A 408 14.77 34.19 -13.09
C GLY A 408 13.82 33.21 -13.80
N SER A 409 12.50 33.36 -13.63
CA SER A 409 11.51 32.45 -14.20
C SER A 409 11.29 32.74 -15.68
N LYS A 410 11.56 31.75 -16.53
CA LYS A 410 11.38 31.87 -17.99
C LYS A 410 10.11 31.18 -18.49
N TYR A 411 9.43 30.39 -17.64
CA TYR A 411 8.33 29.53 -18.08
C TYR A 411 6.93 30.10 -17.85
N CYS A 412 6.78 31.19 -17.10
CA CYS A 412 5.49 31.87 -16.90
C CYS A 412 5.66 33.39 -16.75
N SER A 413 4.58 34.14 -16.99
CA SER A 413 4.54 35.59 -16.77
C SER A 413 3.11 36.07 -16.56
N ILE A 414 2.95 37.23 -15.92
CA ILE A 414 1.67 37.94 -15.83
C ILE A 414 1.34 38.75 -17.09
N SER A 415 2.28 38.86 -18.03
CA SER A 415 2.09 39.52 -19.32
C SER A 415 2.58 38.65 -20.46
N ASP A 416 1.82 38.61 -21.56
CA ASP A 416 2.18 37.89 -22.78
C ASP A 416 3.43 38.48 -23.46
N SER A 417 3.63 39.79 -23.37
CA SER A 417 4.73 40.54 -24.00
C SER A 417 6.13 40.12 -23.54
N ASN A 418 6.24 39.46 -22.38
CA ASN A 418 7.50 39.00 -21.81
C ASN A 418 7.90 37.59 -22.29
N LEU A 419 7.03 36.91 -23.05
CA LEU A 419 7.21 35.53 -23.49
C LEU A 419 7.31 35.45 -25.02
N ARG A 420 8.04 34.46 -25.54
CA ARG A 420 8.24 34.21 -26.98
C ARG A 420 7.02 33.54 -27.60
N SER A 421 6.40 32.59 -26.91
CA SER A 421 5.15 31.93 -27.33
C SER A 421 4.20 31.80 -26.14
N PRO A 422 3.57 32.91 -25.71
CA PRO A 422 2.66 32.91 -24.57
C PRO A 422 1.40 32.08 -24.87
N LYS A 423 1.01 31.25 -23.91
CA LYS A 423 -0.31 30.63 -23.85
C LYS A 423 -1.02 31.08 -22.59
N LYS A 424 -2.22 31.63 -22.78
CA LYS A 424 -3.08 32.10 -21.69
C LYS A 424 -3.57 30.90 -20.87
N VAL A 425 -3.40 30.98 -19.55
CA VAL A 425 -3.90 30.01 -18.56
C VAL A 425 -5.02 30.63 -17.72
N ALA A 426 -4.88 31.91 -17.36
CA ALA A 426 -5.89 32.73 -16.69
C ALA A 426 -5.81 34.19 -17.23
N ASP A 427 -6.69 35.08 -16.75
CA ASP A 427 -6.78 36.46 -17.28
C ASP A 427 -5.45 37.22 -17.28
N ASP A 428 -4.69 37.13 -16.19
CA ASP A 428 -3.38 37.77 -16.02
C ASP A 428 -2.26 36.75 -15.79
N PHE A 429 -2.36 35.56 -16.39
CA PHE A 429 -1.34 34.52 -16.22
C PHE A 429 -1.13 33.72 -17.50
N PHE A 430 0.12 33.69 -17.97
CA PHE A 430 0.56 33.06 -19.20
C PHE A 430 1.72 32.12 -18.95
N VAL A 431 1.80 31.05 -19.74
CA VAL A 431 2.94 30.12 -19.75
C VAL A 431 3.68 30.18 -21.09
N GLU A 432 5.00 30.03 -21.03
CA GLU A 432 5.85 29.97 -22.22
C GLU A 432 5.86 28.54 -22.76
N THR A 433 5.51 28.40 -24.05
CA THR A 433 5.47 27.10 -24.70
C THR A 433 6.56 26.91 -25.76
N ASN A 434 7.41 27.91 -26.01
CA ASN A 434 8.54 27.81 -26.93
C ASN A 434 9.73 27.08 -26.32
N TYR A 435 9.51 25.82 -25.94
CA TYR A 435 10.50 24.92 -25.37
C TYR A 435 10.51 23.59 -26.11
N SER A 436 11.65 22.90 -26.05
CA SER A 436 11.70 21.48 -26.45
C SER A 436 10.79 20.63 -25.55
N ALA A 437 10.33 19.49 -26.05
CA ALA A 437 9.53 18.54 -25.28
C ALA A 437 10.15 18.23 -23.91
N GLN A 438 11.46 17.96 -23.86
CA GLN A 438 12.16 17.67 -22.62
C GLN A 438 12.13 18.84 -21.63
N ASN A 439 12.32 20.08 -22.11
CA ASN A 439 12.27 21.26 -21.25
C ASN A 439 10.84 21.55 -20.77
N ILE A 440 9.82 21.28 -21.58
CA ILE A 440 8.43 21.37 -21.15
C ILE A 440 8.17 20.40 -19.99
N VAL A 441 8.52 19.13 -20.17
CA VAL A 441 8.36 18.08 -19.15
C VAL A 441 9.12 18.41 -17.86
N LYS A 442 10.35 18.94 -17.99
CA LYS A 442 11.13 19.43 -16.84
C LYS A 442 10.46 20.60 -16.12
N ASN A 443 9.91 21.57 -16.84
CA ASN A 443 9.17 22.68 -16.24
C ASN A 443 7.92 22.19 -15.51
N ILE A 444 7.20 21.22 -16.09
CA ILE A 444 6.06 20.57 -15.43
C ILE A 444 6.50 19.94 -14.10
N SER A 445 7.57 19.13 -14.06
CA SER A 445 8.06 18.53 -12.81
C SER A 445 8.42 19.59 -11.75
N LEU A 446 9.04 20.71 -12.16
CA LEU A 446 9.35 21.82 -11.25
C LEU A 446 8.09 22.46 -10.68
N ILE A 447 7.04 22.62 -11.49
CA ILE A 447 5.75 23.12 -11.04
C ILE A 447 5.12 22.13 -10.06
N LEU A 448 5.05 20.83 -10.38
CA LEU A 448 4.46 19.81 -9.50
C LEU A 448 5.11 19.77 -8.12
N LYS A 449 6.44 19.87 -8.06
CA LYS A 449 7.20 19.91 -6.80
C LYS A 449 6.77 21.07 -5.89
N LYS A 450 6.41 22.24 -6.44
CA LYS A 450 5.89 23.38 -5.65
C LYS A 450 4.52 23.12 -5.04
N TYR A 451 3.73 22.28 -5.69
CA TYR A 451 2.43 21.84 -5.20
C TYR A 451 2.52 20.60 -4.31
N GLU A 452 3.73 20.10 -4.03
CA GLU A 452 3.95 18.84 -3.30
C GLU A 452 3.22 17.65 -3.95
N ILE A 453 3.12 17.69 -5.28
CA ILE A 453 2.53 16.62 -6.10
C ILE A 453 3.67 15.73 -6.60
N GLU A 454 3.52 14.42 -6.39
CA GLU A 454 4.49 13.43 -6.86
C GLU A 454 4.42 13.31 -8.40
N ASP A 455 5.57 13.12 -9.04
CA ASP A 455 5.67 12.98 -10.51
C ASP A 455 4.79 11.81 -11.04
N ASP A 456 4.48 10.81 -10.19
CA ASP A 456 3.55 9.70 -10.43
C ASP A 456 2.08 10.11 -10.67
N GLU A 457 1.70 11.33 -10.30
CA GLU A 457 0.34 11.83 -10.53
C GLU A 457 0.16 12.39 -11.95
N LEU A 458 1.21 12.35 -12.78
CA LEU A 458 1.17 12.76 -14.19
C LEU A 458 1.73 11.67 -15.12
N GLY A 459 0.85 11.15 -15.98
CA GLY A 459 1.19 10.15 -17.00
C GLY A 459 0.79 10.58 -18.40
N PHE A 460 1.56 10.15 -19.39
CA PHE A 460 1.37 10.48 -20.80
C PHE A 460 1.22 9.23 -21.64
N LEU A 461 0.23 9.24 -22.52
CA LEU A 461 0.19 8.32 -23.64
C LEU A 461 0.90 8.99 -24.82
N ILE A 462 2.05 8.46 -25.21
CA ILE A 462 2.85 9.00 -26.31
C ILE A 462 2.75 8.11 -27.56
N LYS A 463 2.97 8.72 -28.73
CA LYS A 463 3.11 8.06 -30.03
C LYS A 463 4.52 8.24 -30.57
#